data_AF-A0AAD9QD53-F1
#
_entry.id   AF-A0AAD9QD53-F1
#
_cell.length_a   1.000
_cell.length_b   1.000
_cell.length_c   1.000
_cell.angle_alpha   90.00
_cell.angle_beta   90.00
_cell.angle_gamma   90.00
#
_symmetry.space_group_name_H-M   'P 1'
#
loop_
_entity.id
_entity.type
_entity.pdbx_description
1 polymer ?
#
loop_
_entity_poly.entity_id
_entity_poly.type
_entity_poly.pdbx_seq_one_letter_code
_entity_poly.pdbx_strand_id
1 'polypeptide(L)'
;MEDLKRAVKQAKDRVLPQLTPVEIMGRTSGDGSDDEANSSPISSLDKRHAHTHTMSTRRVCWHRNTSISMQEHSLSVRNQMSGELLRKFKTGNRWQKLWVVFTNFCLFFYKTHEDEFPLASLPLIGYCVARPAEDDGIDKELVFKLQYKTHIYFFRAENEYTFISRQISAVP
;
A
#
# COMPACT_ATOMS: atom_id res chain seq x y z
N MET A 1 -39.93 12.59 -20.44
CA MET A 1 -40.28 11.79 -19.24
C MET A 1 -40.53 10.30 -19.57
N GLU A 2 -40.82 9.97 -20.84
CA GLU A 2 -40.98 8.59 -21.35
C GLU A 2 -39.66 7.79 -21.39
N ASP A 3 -38.54 8.43 -21.74
CA ASP A 3 -37.24 7.74 -21.91
C ASP A 3 -36.68 7.16 -20.60
N LEU A 4 -36.92 7.86 -19.48
CA LEU A 4 -36.48 7.40 -18.17
C LEU A 4 -37.26 6.15 -17.72
N LYS A 5 -38.55 6.08 -18.06
CA LYS A 5 -39.39 4.89 -17.79
C LYS A 5 -38.98 3.71 -18.68
N ARG A 6 -38.58 3.97 -19.92
CA ARG A 6 -38.03 2.96 -20.84
C ARG A 6 -36.71 2.37 -20.33
N ALA A 7 -35.80 3.22 -19.85
CA ALA A 7 -34.51 2.77 -19.30
C ALA A 7 -34.67 1.91 -18.03
N VAL A 8 -35.59 2.27 -17.13
CA VAL A 8 -35.88 1.49 -15.91
C VAL A 8 -36.52 0.14 -16.24
N LYS A 9 -37.39 0.07 -17.26
CA LYS A 9 -37.98 -1.20 -17.70
C LYS A 9 -36.91 -2.11 -18.33
N GLN A 10 -36.00 -1.55 -19.13
CA GLN A 10 -34.90 -2.29 -19.75
C GLN A 10 -33.88 -2.81 -18.74
N ALA A 11 -33.71 -2.13 -17.60
CA ALA A 11 -32.87 -2.60 -16.50
C ALA A 11 -33.52 -3.74 -15.68
N LYS A 12 -34.86 -3.79 -15.60
CA LYS A 12 -35.60 -4.85 -14.89
C LYS A 12 -35.65 -6.17 -15.65
N ASP A 13 -35.64 -6.13 -16.99
CA ASP A 13 -35.68 -7.33 -17.83
C ASP A 13 -34.28 -7.94 -18.07
N ARG A 14 -33.22 -7.28 -17.60
CA ARG A 14 -31.86 -7.83 -17.63
C ARG A 14 -31.71 -8.80 -16.46
N VAL A 15 -31.96 -10.09 -16.72
CA VAL A 15 -31.61 -11.16 -15.79
C VAL A 15 -30.12 -11.04 -15.49
N LEU A 16 -29.81 -10.52 -14.30
CA LEU A 16 -28.45 -10.54 -13.76
C LEU A 16 -28.02 -12.01 -13.68
N PRO A 17 -26.82 -12.38 -14.14
CA PRO A 17 -26.31 -13.73 -13.90
C PRO A 17 -26.35 -13.97 -12.39
N GLN A 18 -27.16 -14.93 -11.97
CA GLN A 18 -27.18 -15.38 -10.59
C GLN A 18 -25.77 -15.88 -10.29
N LEU A 19 -25.10 -15.25 -9.32
CA LEU A 19 -23.85 -15.77 -8.79
C LEU A 19 -24.18 -17.09 -8.10
N THR A 20 -23.88 -18.20 -8.77
CA THR A 20 -23.95 -19.52 -8.16
C THR A 20 -22.99 -19.54 -6.97
N PRO A 21 -23.42 -19.91 -5.76
CA PRO A 21 -22.49 -20.24 -4.69
C PRO A 21 -21.55 -21.32 -5.22
N VAL A 22 -20.24 -21.09 -5.12
CA VAL A 22 -19.25 -22.14 -5.38
C VAL A 22 -19.41 -23.18 -4.27
N GLU A 23 -20.09 -24.28 -4.57
CA GLU A 23 -20.07 -25.45 -3.71
C GLU A 23 -18.67 -26.08 -3.79
N ILE A 24 -17.85 -25.82 -2.78
CA ILE A 24 -16.57 -26.51 -2.62
C ILE A 24 -16.90 -27.95 -2.23
N MET A 25 -16.91 -28.83 -3.22
CA MET A 25 -16.99 -30.27 -3.00
C MET A 25 -15.76 -30.71 -2.20
N GLY A 26 -15.96 -30.94 -0.91
CA GLY A 26 -14.98 -31.54 -0.02
C GLY A 26 -14.67 -32.97 -0.45
N ARG A 27 -13.62 -33.16 -1.24
CA ARG A 27 -13.04 -34.48 -1.48
C ARG A 27 -12.19 -34.82 -0.26
N THR A 28 -12.72 -35.67 0.61
CA THR A 28 -11.95 -36.41 1.62
C THR A 28 -11.88 -37.87 1.18
N SER A 29 -10.66 -38.41 1.19
CA SER A 29 -10.19 -39.82 1.08
C SER A 29 -8.85 -39.73 0.33
N GLY A 30 -7.67 -39.78 0.94
CA GLY A 30 -7.27 -40.49 2.15
C GLY A 30 -6.58 -41.78 1.74
N ASP A 31 -5.32 -41.70 1.31
CA ASP A 31 -4.37 -42.81 1.29
C ASP A 31 -3.23 -42.44 2.23
N GLY A 32 -2.83 -43.40 3.05
CA GLY A 32 -2.22 -43.17 4.35
C GLY A 32 -0.71 -43.03 4.34
N SER A 33 -0.18 -42.59 5.49
CA SER A 33 0.72 -43.39 6.32
C SER A 33 1.22 -42.50 7.47
N ASP A 34 1.20 -43.08 8.67
CA ASP A 34 1.58 -42.49 9.95
C ASP A 34 3.02 -41.95 9.96
N ASP A 35 3.25 -40.83 10.66
CA ASP A 35 4.33 -40.70 11.65
C ASP A 35 4.29 -39.34 12.39
N GLU A 36 4.92 -39.35 13.55
CA GLU A 36 4.65 -38.61 14.78
C GLU A 36 4.86 -37.07 14.82
N ALA A 37 4.12 -36.51 15.80
CA ALA A 37 4.51 -35.48 16.76
C ALA A 37 4.80 -34.03 16.31
N ASN A 38 4.03 -33.14 16.96
CA ASN A 38 4.42 -31.81 17.42
C ASN A 38 4.37 -30.65 16.41
N SER A 39 3.19 -30.04 16.24
CA SER A 39 2.98 -28.62 16.57
C SER A 39 1.52 -28.24 16.30
N SER A 40 0.89 -27.57 17.26
CA SER A 40 -0.43 -26.98 17.10
C SER A 40 -0.47 -26.05 15.87
N PRO A 41 -1.55 -26.00 15.07
CA PRO A 41 -1.63 -25.15 13.89
C PRO A 41 -1.92 -23.70 14.28
N ILE A 42 -0.95 -23.00 14.86
CA ILE A 42 -0.96 -21.55 15.04
C ILE A 42 -0.10 -20.94 13.93
N SER A 43 -0.54 -20.96 12.67
CA SER A 43 0.31 -20.40 11.59
C SER A 43 -0.40 -19.80 10.37
N SER A 44 -1.74 -19.70 10.35
CA SER A 44 -2.47 -19.08 9.23
C SER A 44 -3.33 -17.87 9.61
N LEU A 45 -3.66 -17.70 10.89
CA LEU A 45 -4.42 -16.54 11.37
C LEU A 45 -3.51 -15.31 11.58
N ASP A 46 -2.32 -15.50 12.16
CA ASP A 46 -1.37 -14.41 12.41
C ASP A 46 -0.73 -13.87 11.13
N LYS A 47 -0.49 -14.73 10.13
CA LYS A 47 -0.04 -14.28 8.80
C LYS A 47 -1.09 -13.41 8.10
N ARG A 48 -2.39 -13.66 8.36
CA ARG A 48 -3.48 -12.80 7.87
C ARG A 48 -3.52 -11.46 8.61
N HIS A 49 -3.18 -11.41 9.90
CA HIS A 49 -3.16 -10.17 10.67
C HIS A 49 -2.15 -9.14 10.15
N ALA A 50 -0.97 -9.56 9.69
CA ALA A 50 0.01 -8.63 9.12
C ALA A 50 -0.51 -7.88 7.87
N HIS A 51 -1.30 -8.55 7.01
CA HIS A 51 -1.94 -7.93 5.85
C HIS A 51 -3.16 -7.06 6.23
N THR A 52 -3.74 -7.24 7.42
CA THR A 52 -4.95 -6.51 7.85
C THR A 52 -4.69 -5.07 8.28
N HIS A 53 -3.44 -4.69 8.60
CA HIS A 53 -3.11 -3.33 9.04
C HIS A 53 -2.93 -2.33 7.89
N THR A 54 -2.73 -2.79 6.65
CA THR A 54 -2.59 -1.89 5.50
C THR A 54 -3.96 -1.45 5.01
N MET A 55 -4.18 -0.13 4.94
CA MET A 55 -5.41 0.41 4.36
C MET A 55 -5.40 0.28 2.84
N SER A 56 -6.40 -0.40 2.30
CA SER A 56 -6.68 -0.42 0.85
C SER A 56 -6.85 1.00 0.29
N THR A 57 -6.39 1.23 -0.94
CA THR A 57 -6.58 2.48 -1.73
C THR A 57 -8.00 3.03 -1.60
N ARG A 58 -9.03 2.18 -1.73
CA ARG A 58 -10.44 2.59 -1.61
C ARG A 58 -10.76 3.15 -0.23
N ARG A 59 -10.27 2.50 0.83
CA ARG A 59 -10.46 3.01 2.20
C ARG A 59 -9.73 4.33 2.38
N VAL A 60 -8.51 4.46 1.86
CA VAL A 60 -7.74 5.72 1.97
C VAL A 60 -8.47 6.87 1.26
N CYS A 61 -8.94 6.64 0.03
CA CYS A 61 -9.72 7.61 -0.75
C CYS A 61 -10.95 8.11 0.02
N TRP A 62 -11.71 7.18 0.62
CA TRP A 62 -12.87 7.51 1.45
C TRP A 62 -12.50 8.42 2.62
N HIS A 63 -11.49 8.06 3.42
CA HIS A 63 -11.11 8.82 4.62
C HIS A 63 -10.45 10.16 4.30
N ARG A 64 -9.86 10.32 3.12
CA ARG A 64 -9.19 11.56 2.69
C ARG A 64 -10.06 12.44 1.80
N ASN A 65 -11.31 12.02 1.53
CA ASN A 65 -12.23 12.69 0.60
C ASN A 65 -11.56 13.01 -0.74
N THR A 66 -10.97 11.99 -1.34
CA THR A 66 -10.21 12.10 -2.60
C THR A 66 -10.52 10.90 -3.49
N SER A 67 -10.30 11.07 -4.80
CA SER A 67 -10.47 10.03 -5.81
C SER A 67 -9.16 9.82 -6.55
N ILE A 68 -8.94 8.59 -7.02
CA ILE A 68 -7.82 8.26 -7.89
C ILE A 68 -8.36 7.90 -9.27
N SER A 69 -7.81 8.53 -10.31
CA SER A 69 -8.18 8.24 -11.69
C SER A 69 -7.54 6.94 -12.20
N MET A 70 -8.07 6.38 -13.29
CA MET A 70 -7.45 5.21 -13.94
C MET A 70 -6.06 5.51 -14.51
N GLN A 71 -5.81 6.77 -14.88
CA GLN A 71 -4.50 7.22 -15.33
C GLN A 71 -3.48 7.21 -14.19
N GLU A 72 -3.82 7.82 -13.05
CA GLU A 72 -2.99 7.79 -11.84
C GLU A 72 -2.71 6.36 -11.37
N HIS A 73 -3.73 5.50 -11.35
CA HIS A 73 -3.57 4.09 -11.00
C HIS A 73 -2.58 3.39 -11.94
N SER A 74 -2.71 3.60 -13.25
CA SER A 74 -1.80 3.02 -14.24
C SER A 74 -0.37 3.51 -14.08
N LEU A 75 -0.18 4.78 -13.72
CA LEU A 75 1.16 5.33 -13.43
C LEU A 75 1.75 4.71 -12.17
N SER A 76 0.96 4.58 -11.09
CA SER A 76 1.43 3.96 -9.85
C SER A 76 1.88 2.50 -10.04
N VAL A 77 1.24 1.75 -10.93
CA VAL A 77 1.65 0.37 -11.24
C VAL A 77 3.00 0.33 -11.97
N ARG A 78 3.26 1.27 -12.88
CA ARG A 78 4.54 1.34 -13.61
C ARG A 78 5.69 1.86 -12.75
N ASN A 79 5.38 2.71 -11.78
CA ASN A 79 6.36 3.38 -10.94
C ASN A 79 6.62 2.63 -9.62
N GLN A 80 6.39 1.32 -9.60
CA GLN A 80 6.74 0.50 -8.44
C GLN A 80 8.25 0.48 -8.27
N MET A 81 8.70 0.63 -7.03
CA MET A 81 10.12 0.64 -6.74
C MET A 81 10.40 0.16 -5.33
N SER A 82 11.56 -0.44 -5.13
CA SER A 82 12.05 -0.81 -3.81
C SER A 82 13.48 -0.33 -3.64
N GLY A 83 13.94 -0.22 -2.40
CA GLY A 83 15.32 0.16 -2.11
C GLY A 83 15.50 0.75 -0.73
N GLU A 84 16.75 0.94 -0.37
CA GLU A 84 17.12 1.47 0.92
C GLU A 84 16.87 2.98 1.01
N LEU A 85 16.27 3.41 2.11
CA LEU A 85 16.07 4.82 2.45
C LEU A 85 16.38 5.05 3.92
N LEU A 86 16.84 6.25 4.22
CA LEU A 86 16.99 6.73 5.59
C LEU A 86 15.76 7.55 5.95
N ARG A 87 14.99 7.13 6.95
CA ARG A 87 13.88 7.91 7.51
C ARG A 87 14.34 8.68 8.74
N LYS A 88 14.07 9.98 8.80
CA LYS A 88 14.36 10.79 10.00
C LYS A 88 13.40 10.41 11.14
N PHE A 89 13.90 10.33 12.38
CA PHE A 89 13.03 10.21 13.54
C PHE A 89 12.25 11.51 13.77
N LYS A 90 11.01 11.40 14.29
CA LYS A 90 10.16 12.57 14.58
C LYS A 90 10.83 13.55 15.56
N THR A 91 11.64 13.04 16.47
CA THR A 91 12.36 13.82 17.48
C THR A 91 13.86 13.59 17.35
N GLY A 92 14.63 14.68 17.42
CA GLY A 92 16.09 14.66 17.30
C GLY A 92 16.61 14.56 15.86
N ASN A 93 17.93 14.42 15.72
CA ASN A 93 18.59 14.38 14.41
C ASN A 93 19.04 12.99 13.94
N ARG A 94 18.44 11.94 14.50
CA ARG A 94 18.75 10.56 14.12
C ARG A 94 17.99 10.17 12.85
N TRP A 95 18.59 9.23 12.12
CA TRP A 95 18.04 8.64 10.92
C TRP A 95 18.06 7.12 11.04
N GLN A 96 17.05 6.45 10.50
CA GLN A 96 16.92 5.01 10.49
C GLN A 96 16.98 4.51 9.05
N LYS A 97 17.94 3.64 8.74
CA LYS A 97 18.00 2.93 7.46
C LYS A 97 16.92 1.85 7.43
N LEU A 98 16.14 1.81 6.36
CA LEU A 98 15.02 0.91 6.15
C LEU A 98 15.02 0.44 4.69
N TRP A 99 14.60 -0.80 4.46
CA TRP A 99 14.20 -1.23 3.12
C TRP A 99 12.77 -0.75 2.87
N VAL A 100 12.56 -0.01 1.79
CA VAL A 100 11.28 0.63 1.49
C VAL A 100 10.76 0.19 0.15
N VAL A 101 9.57 -0.40 0.15
CA VAL A 101 8.83 -0.79 -1.06
C VAL A 101 7.72 0.24 -1.30
N PHE A 102 7.67 0.82 -2.50
CA PHE A 102 6.60 1.67 -2.96
C PHE A 102 5.75 0.92 -3.99
N THR A 103 4.48 0.70 -3.63
CA THR A 103 3.48 0.10 -4.52
C THR A 103 2.09 0.50 -4.07
N ASN A 104 1.12 0.53 -5.00
CA ASN A 104 -0.29 0.83 -4.72
C ASN A 104 -0.47 2.11 -3.88
N PHE A 105 0.22 3.19 -4.28
CA PHE A 105 0.22 4.47 -3.56
C PHE A 105 0.62 4.37 -2.07
N CYS A 106 1.41 3.38 -1.68
CA CYS A 106 1.78 3.14 -0.29
C CYS A 106 3.27 2.83 -0.16
N LEU A 107 3.90 3.37 0.87
CA LEU A 107 5.23 2.97 1.30
C LEU A 107 5.11 1.88 2.36
N PHE A 108 5.85 0.80 2.19
CA PHE A 108 5.99 -0.28 3.15
C PHE A 108 7.42 -0.27 3.68
N PHE A 109 7.58 -0.27 4.99
CA PHE A 109 8.87 -0.17 5.66
C PHE A 109 9.26 -1.51 6.26
N TYR A 110 10.43 -2.02 5.91
CA TYR A 110 11.00 -3.26 6.43
C TYR A 110 12.34 -2.98 7.12
N LYS A 111 12.75 -3.85 8.03
CA LYS A 111 14.08 -3.73 8.67
C LYS A 111 15.16 -4.13 7.67
N THR A 112 14.93 -5.22 6.93
CA THR A 112 15.78 -5.71 5.85
C THR A 112 14.94 -6.06 4.62
N HIS A 113 15.58 -6.36 3.48
CA HIS A 113 14.87 -6.76 2.26
C HIS A 113 14.35 -8.21 2.31
N GLU A 114 14.82 -9.01 3.27
CA GLU A 114 14.47 -10.42 3.45
C GLU A 114 13.25 -10.61 4.37
N ASP A 115 12.83 -9.55 5.07
CA ASP A 115 11.70 -9.59 6.00
C ASP A 115 10.38 -9.87 5.25
N GLU A 116 9.62 -10.86 5.73
CA GLU A 116 8.31 -11.24 5.13
C GLU A 116 7.23 -10.17 5.38
N PHE A 117 7.29 -9.46 6.52
CA PHE A 117 6.25 -8.53 6.95
C PHE A 117 6.78 -7.11 7.18
N PRO A 118 6.05 -6.07 6.76
CA PRO A 118 6.46 -4.69 6.98
C PRO A 118 6.28 -4.28 8.45
N LEU A 119 7.22 -3.48 8.95
CA LEU A 119 7.13 -2.80 10.25
C LEU A 119 5.99 -1.79 10.30
N ALA A 120 5.73 -1.13 9.17
CA ALA A 120 4.70 -0.12 9.03
C ALA A 120 4.36 0.12 7.56
N SER A 121 3.19 0.72 7.32
CA SER A 121 2.77 1.21 6.01
C SER A 121 2.37 2.69 6.07
N LEU A 122 2.68 3.46 5.03
CA LEU A 122 2.30 4.86 4.87
C LEU A 122 1.60 5.09 3.53
N PRO A 123 0.27 5.23 3.51
CA PRO A 123 -0.47 5.57 2.30
C PRO A 123 -0.19 7.01 1.87
N LEU A 124 0.18 7.21 0.60
CA LEU A 124 0.63 8.49 0.04
C LEU A 124 -0.45 9.30 -0.66
N ILE A 125 -1.67 8.78 -0.82
CA ILE A 125 -2.76 9.50 -1.53
C ILE A 125 -3.03 10.87 -0.88
N GLY A 126 -2.72 11.97 -1.56
CA GLY A 126 -2.86 13.33 -1.04
C GLY A 126 -1.65 13.85 -0.25
N TYR A 127 -0.56 13.08 -0.13
CA TYR A 127 0.72 13.64 0.29
C TYR A 127 1.34 14.45 -0.84
N CYS A 128 1.98 15.54 -0.48
CA CYS A 128 2.83 16.30 -1.39
C CYS A 128 4.31 15.94 -1.14
N VAL A 129 5.08 15.90 -2.21
CA VAL A 129 6.54 15.77 -2.16
C VAL A 129 7.14 17.16 -2.29
N ALA A 130 8.04 17.51 -1.39
CA ALA A 130 8.78 18.76 -1.43
C ALA A 130 10.25 18.54 -1.06
N ARG A 131 11.07 19.58 -1.24
CA ARG A 131 12.38 19.65 -0.56
C ARG A 131 12.16 20.13 0.88
N PRO A 132 13.03 19.77 1.84
CA PRO A 132 13.03 20.41 3.15
C PRO A 132 13.16 21.92 3.03
N ALA A 133 12.42 22.65 3.84
CA ALA A 133 12.59 24.09 4.02
C ALA A 133 13.74 24.37 4.99
N GLU A 134 14.24 25.61 5.00
CA GLU A 134 15.29 26.04 5.93
C GLU A 134 14.88 25.80 7.40
N ASP A 135 13.62 26.11 7.72
CA ASP A 135 13.03 25.92 9.06
C ASP A 135 12.89 24.45 9.48
N ASP A 136 13.00 23.49 8.55
CA ASP A 136 12.97 22.06 8.90
C ASP A 136 14.27 21.61 9.59
N GLY A 137 15.33 22.42 9.55
CA GLY A 137 16.62 22.14 10.21
C GLY A 137 17.32 20.90 9.67
N ILE A 138 17.21 20.66 8.36
CA ILE A 138 17.81 19.50 7.69
C ILE A 138 18.99 19.94 6.82
N ASP A 139 20.18 19.78 7.38
CA ASP A 139 21.45 19.98 6.68
C ASP A 139 21.98 18.65 6.13
N LYS A 140 21.24 18.08 5.17
CA LYS A 140 21.62 16.85 4.45
C LYS A 140 21.16 16.91 3.00
N GLU A 141 22.03 16.46 2.11
CA GLU A 141 21.71 16.30 0.69
C GLU A 141 20.80 15.09 0.43
N LEU A 142 20.12 15.12 -0.72
CA LEU A 142 19.23 14.07 -1.23
C LEU A 142 18.05 13.75 -0.30
N VAL A 143 17.57 14.76 0.44
CA VAL A 143 16.40 14.65 1.31
C VAL A 143 15.16 15.16 0.62
N PHE A 144 14.08 14.38 0.69
CA PHE A 144 12.75 14.80 0.31
C PHE A 144 11.81 14.77 1.52
N LYS A 145 10.84 15.68 1.50
CA LYS A 145 9.78 15.85 2.50
C LYS A 145 8.48 15.31 1.93
N LEU A 146 7.82 14.45 2.69
CA LEU A 146 6.44 14.04 2.45
C LEU A 146 5.54 14.71 3.47
N GLN A 147 4.55 15.48 3.00
CA GLN A 147 3.63 16.21 3.88
C GLN A 147 2.17 15.97 3.50
N TYR A 148 1.36 15.67 4.52
CA TYR A 148 -0.09 15.66 4.44
C TYR A 148 -0.68 16.25 5.72
N LYS A 149 -1.31 17.43 5.62
CA LYS A 149 -1.80 18.19 6.79
C LYS A 149 -0.67 18.38 7.81
N THR A 150 -0.83 17.84 9.02
CA THR A 150 0.15 17.90 10.13
C THR A 150 1.16 16.75 10.11
N HIS A 151 1.00 15.76 9.22
CA HIS A 151 1.92 14.63 9.10
C HIS A 151 3.08 14.99 8.18
N ILE A 152 4.29 15.00 8.74
CA ILE A 152 5.53 15.34 8.02
C ILE A 152 6.51 14.19 8.20
N TYR A 153 7.09 13.74 7.10
CA TYR A 153 8.17 12.75 7.08
C TYR A 153 9.31 13.23 6.21
N PHE A 154 10.53 12.90 6.63
CA PHE A 154 11.74 13.18 5.85
C PHE A 154 12.45 11.88 5.53
N PHE A 155 12.81 11.76 4.27
CA PHE A 155 13.50 10.60 3.73
C PHE A 155 14.73 11.05 2.96
N ARG A 156 15.84 10.37 3.17
CA ARG A 156 17.07 10.57 2.41
C ARG A 156 17.31 9.37 1.50
N ALA A 157 17.54 9.66 0.23
CA ALA A 157 17.95 8.69 -0.77
C ALA A 157 19.47 8.46 -0.73
N GLU A 158 19.92 7.30 -1.21
CA GLU A 158 21.35 6.99 -1.29
C GLU A 158 22.04 7.63 -2.51
N ASN A 159 21.29 7.89 -3.58
CA ASN A 159 21.81 8.49 -4.81
C ASN A 159 20.77 9.38 -5.52
N GLU A 160 21.22 10.20 -6.47
CA GLU A 160 20.36 11.13 -7.21
C GLU A 160 19.30 10.42 -8.04
N TYR A 161 19.61 9.27 -8.63
CA TYR A 161 18.65 8.50 -9.42
C TYR A 161 17.43 8.08 -8.59
N THR A 162 17.67 7.53 -7.40
CA THR A 162 16.61 7.14 -6.46
C THR A 162 15.90 8.36 -5.88
N PHE A 163 16.59 9.49 -5.71
CA PHE A 163 15.97 10.77 -5.32
C PHE A 163 14.97 11.27 -6.38
N ILE A 164 15.40 11.36 -7.63
CA ILE A 164 14.60 11.86 -8.77
C ILE A 164 13.43 10.92 -9.07
N SER A 165 13.68 9.61 -9.14
CA SER A 165 12.64 8.60 -9.38
C SER A 165 11.55 8.63 -8.30
N ARG A 166 11.92 8.85 -7.04
CA ARG A 166 10.97 8.94 -5.92
C ARG A 166 10.19 10.24 -5.89
N GLN A 167 10.75 11.37 -6.34
CA GLN A 167 9.99 12.62 -6.45
C GLN A 167 8.92 12.57 -7.55
N ILE A 168 9.21 11.91 -8.68
CA ILE A 168 8.30 11.80 -9.83
C ILE A 168 7.17 10.79 -9.56
N SER A 169 7.42 9.78 -8.74
CA SER A 169 6.48 8.67 -8.52
C SER A 169 5.50 8.87 -7.35
N ALA A 170 5.78 9.81 -6.44
CA ALA A 170 5.14 9.86 -5.14
C ALA A 170 3.90 10.77 -5.04
N VAL A 171 3.36 11.26 -6.16
CA VAL A 171 2.15 12.10 -6.17
C VAL A 171 1.19 11.62 -7.26
N PRO A 172 0.04 11.02 -6.91
CA PRO A 172 -1.13 10.97 -7.79
C PRO A 172 -1.75 12.36 -7.98
#